data_AF-A0A9E6D1N1-F1
#
_entry.id   AF-A0A9E6D1N1-F1
#
_cell.length_a   1.000
_cell.length_b   1.000
_cell.length_c   1.000
_cell.angle_alpha   90.00
_cell.angle_beta   90.00
_cell.angle_gamma   90.00
#
_symmetry.space_group_name_H-M   'P 1'
#
loop_
_entity.id
_entity.type
_entity.pdbx_description
1 polymer ?
#
loop_
_entity_poly.entity_id
_entity_poly.type
_entity_poly.pdbx_seq_one_letter_code
_entity_poly.pdbx_strand_id
1 'polypeptide(L)'
;MTKKQKNILLIFGFIFALYICYKLAISKTFEQKSQYDTLSKEVKLSKNGSKQLSLLKQKEVYYNALLKKYEFDGSSIQNNLLKIITTFSEANNIKVIHFLEPHVVSRNDIRVKTYEFTLEGKYSNINQLIYQLEQRTKFGEIINLHFEKKKNFRTNKYYLQARVLLKNSG
;
A
#
# COMPACT_ATOMS: atom_id res chain seq x y z
N MET A 1 -16.79 -54.59 -68.82
CA MET A 1 -16.29 -54.83 -67.44
C MET A 1 -17.27 -55.70 -66.67
N THR A 2 -16.80 -56.82 -66.14
CA THR A 2 -17.57 -57.77 -65.32
C THR A 2 -18.08 -57.10 -64.04
N LYS A 3 -19.37 -57.29 -63.71
CA LYS A 3 -20.11 -56.61 -62.61
C LYS A 3 -19.36 -56.52 -61.26
N LYS A 4 -18.45 -57.46 -60.98
CA LYS A 4 -17.60 -57.50 -59.78
C LYS A 4 -16.57 -56.34 -59.71
N GLN A 5 -16.02 -55.89 -60.83
CA GLN A 5 -15.06 -54.78 -60.88
C GLN A 5 -15.72 -53.43 -60.59
N LYS A 6 -17.00 -53.26 -60.95
CA LYS A 6 -17.77 -52.03 -60.72
C LYS A 6 -18.08 -51.81 -59.23
N ASN A 7 -18.39 -52.88 -58.48
CA ASN A 7 -18.62 -52.79 -57.04
C ASN A 7 -17.33 -52.49 -56.26
N ILE A 8 -16.20 -53.09 -56.66
CA ILE A 8 -14.89 -52.81 -56.03
C ILE A 8 -14.49 -51.35 -56.22
N LEU A 9 -14.68 -50.81 -57.43
CA LEU A 9 -14.41 -49.39 -57.72
C LEU A 9 -15.30 -48.46 -56.87
N LEU A 10 -16.57 -48.82 -56.66
CA LEU A 10 -17.52 -48.03 -55.89
C LEU A 10 -17.17 -48.03 -54.39
N ILE A 11 -16.71 -49.17 -53.86
CA ILE A 11 -16.22 -49.27 -52.47
C ILE A 11 -14.94 -48.44 -52.28
N PHE A 12 -14.00 -48.52 -53.22
CA PHE A 12 -12.77 -47.71 -53.16
C PHE A 12 -13.06 -46.21 -53.25
N GLY A 13 -13.97 -45.79 -54.14
CA GLY A 13 -14.40 -44.39 -54.24
C GLY A 13 -15.07 -43.89 -52.96
N PHE A 14 -15.89 -44.73 -52.32
CA PHE A 14 -16.54 -44.39 -51.05
C PHE A 14 -15.54 -44.20 -49.91
N ILE A 15 -14.56 -45.10 -49.78
CA ILE A 15 -13.50 -44.99 -48.76
C ILE A 15 -12.64 -43.74 -49.01
N PHE A 16 -12.33 -43.45 -50.27
CA PHE A 16 -11.55 -42.26 -50.63
C PHE A 16 -12.31 -40.96 -50.33
N ALA A 17 -13.61 -40.91 -50.60
CA ALA A 17 -14.47 -39.78 -50.24
C ALA A 17 -14.57 -39.57 -48.72
N LEU A 18 -14.66 -40.65 -47.94
CA LEU A 18 -14.63 -40.61 -46.47
C LEU A 18 -13.31 -40.05 -45.94
N TYR A 19 -12.18 -40.45 -46.52
CA TYR A 19 -10.86 -39.94 -46.14
C TYR A 19 -10.73 -38.42 -46.41
N ILE A 20 -11.20 -37.97 -47.57
CA ILE A 20 -11.22 -36.54 -47.94
C ILE A 20 -12.11 -35.76 -46.97
N CYS A 21 -13.32 -36.27 -46.67
CA CYS A 21 -14.26 -35.63 -45.75
C CYS A 21 -13.68 -35.50 -44.33
N TYR A 22 -13.00 -36.55 -43.85
CA TYR A 22 -12.34 -36.54 -42.55
C TYR A 22 -11.21 -35.51 -42.48
N LYS A 23 -10.34 -35.46 -43.49
CA LYS A 23 -9.19 -34.54 -43.51
C LYS A 23 -9.62 -33.08 -43.65
N LEU A 24 -10.63 -32.79 -44.46
CA LEU A 24 -11.03 -31.41 -44.77
C LEU A 24 -12.04 -30.81 -43.79
N ALA A 25 -13.05 -31.58 -43.39
CA ALA A 25 -14.11 -31.06 -42.53
C ALA A 25 -13.80 -31.35 -41.05
N ILE A 26 -13.64 -32.63 -40.71
CA ILE A 26 -13.60 -33.06 -39.31
C ILE A 26 -12.31 -32.58 -38.63
N SER A 27 -11.15 -32.80 -39.24
CA SER A 27 -9.86 -32.38 -38.67
C SER A 27 -9.80 -30.86 -38.46
N LYS A 28 -10.26 -30.06 -39.43
CA LYS A 28 -10.26 -28.60 -39.33
C LYS A 28 -11.20 -28.09 -38.25
N THR A 29 -12.37 -28.73 -38.08
CA THR A 29 -13.30 -28.34 -37.01
C THR A 29 -12.70 -28.57 -35.63
N PHE A 30 -11.98 -29.69 -35.40
CA PHE A 30 -11.31 -29.94 -34.13
C PHE A 30 -10.16 -28.96 -33.87
N GLU A 31 -9.37 -28.63 -34.90
CA GLU A 31 -8.30 -27.64 -34.80
C GLU A 31 -8.85 -26.25 -34.45
N GLN A 32 -9.91 -25.81 -35.15
CA GLN A 32 -10.53 -24.51 -34.91
C GLN A 32 -11.20 -24.43 -33.53
N LYS A 33 -11.77 -25.55 -33.03
CA LYS A 33 -12.28 -25.65 -31.67
C LYS A 33 -11.17 -25.51 -30.63
N SER A 34 -10.03 -26.17 -30.84
CA SER A 34 -8.86 -26.08 -29.95
C SER A 34 -8.29 -24.66 -29.90
N GLN A 35 -8.19 -23.97 -31.05
CA GLN A 35 -7.76 -22.58 -31.12
C GLN A 35 -8.73 -21.65 -30.37
N TYR A 36 -10.04 -21.85 -30.52
CA TYR A 36 -11.06 -21.08 -29.80
C TYR A 36 -10.93 -21.25 -28.28
N ASP A 37 -10.75 -22.48 -27.81
CA ASP A 37 -10.62 -22.77 -26.37
C ASP A 37 -9.34 -22.15 -25.79
N THR A 38 -8.25 -22.12 -26.58
CA THR A 38 -6.98 -21.48 -26.21
C THR A 38 -7.13 -19.96 -26.09
N LEU A 39 -7.69 -19.30 -27.11
CA LEU A 39 -7.98 -17.86 -27.10
C LEU A 39 -8.93 -17.48 -25.95
N SER A 40 -9.96 -18.28 -25.70
CA SER A 40 -10.92 -18.06 -24.61
C SER A 40 -10.25 -18.11 -23.23
N LYS A 41 -9.26 -18.99 -23.05
CA LYS A 41 -8.48 -19.09 -21.82
C LYS A 41 -7.57 -17.87 -21.63
N GLU A 42 -6.90 -17.40 -22.68
CA GLU A 42 -6.07 -16.18 -22.63
C GLU A 42 -6.90 -14.93 -22.31
N VAL A 43 -8.09 -14.79 -22.91
CA VAL A 43 -9.01 -13.68 -22.63
C VAL A 43 -9.45 -13.69 -21.15
N LYS A 44 -9.74 -14.87 -20.57
CA LYS A 44 -10.10 -14.99 -19.15
C LYS A 44 -8.95 -14.60 -18.22
N LEU A 45 -7.72 -14.99 -18.53
CA LEU A 45 -6.53 -14.63 -17.77
C LEU A 45 -6.26 -13.11 -17.82
N SER A 46 -6.33 -12.52 -19.02
CA SER A 46 -6.15 -11.07 -19.21
C SER A 46 -7.24 -10.24 -18.54
N LYS A 47 -8.50 -10.67 -18.63
CA LYS A 47 -9.64 -10.00 -17.96
C LYS A 47 -9.50 -9.99 -16.44
N ASN A 48 -8.97 -11.06 -15.85
CA ASN A 48 -8.72 -11.14 -14.41
C ASN A 48 -7.54 -10.26 -13.99
N GLY A 49 -6.44 -10.25 -14.74
CA GLY A 49 -5.30 -9.35 -14.49
C GLY A 49 -5.70 -7.87 -14.59
N SER A 50 -6.48 -7.52 -15.61
CA SER A 50 -6.97 -6.15 -15.82
C SER A 50 -7.90 -5.67 -14.72
N LYS A 51 -8.78 -6.56 -14.22
CA LYS A 51 -9.66 -6.27 -13.07
C LYS A 51 -8.90 -6.06 -11.77
N GLN A 52 -7.91 -6.91 -11.48
CA GLN A 52 -7.07 -6.75 -10.29
C GLN A 52 -6.28 -5.44 -10.38
N LEU A 53 -5.74 -5.11 -11.54
CA LEU A 53 -5.05 -3.85 -11.78
C LEU A 53 -5.98 -2.64 -11.58
N SER A 54 -7.23 -2.69 -12.09
CA SER A 54 -8.19 -1.60 -11.87
C SER A 54 -8.57 -1.43 -10.40
N LEU A 55 -8.73 -2.54 -9.67
CA LEU A 55 -8.99 -2.50 -8.22
C LEU A 55 -7.81 -1.91 -7.45
N LEU A 56 -6.58 -2.26 -7.84
CA LEU A 56 -5.37 -1.73 -7.22
C LEU A 56 -5.22 -0.23 -7.49
N LYS A 57 -5.47 0.24 -8.71
CA LYS A 57 -5.49 1.67 -9.06
C LYS A 57 -6.56 2.43 -8.28
N GLN A 58 -7.75 1.87 -8.10
CA GLN A 58 -8.79 2.50 -7.27
C GLN A 58 -8.36 2.61 -5.80
N LYS A 59 -7.72 1.57 -5.26
CA LYS A 59 -7.15 1.62 -3.91
C LYS A 59 -6.07 2.69 -3.79
N GLU A 60 -5.16 2.78 -4.75
CA GLU A 60 -4.11 3.81 -4.79
C GLU A 60 -4.72 5.22 -4.79
N VAL A 61 -5.69 5.49 -5.65
CA VAL A 61 -6.40 6.78 -5.70
C VAL A 61 -7.10 7.07 -4.38
N TYR A 62 -7.76 6.08 -3.77
CA TYR A 62 -8.41 6.22 -2.48
C TYR A 62 -7.41 6.56 -1.36
N TYR A 63 -6.27 5.85 -1.30
CA TYR A 63 -5.23 6.14 -0.33
C TYR A 63 -4.58 7.51 -0.57
N ASN A 64 -4.33 7.89 -1.82
CA ASN A 64 -3.83 9.22 -2.18
C ASN A 64 -4.81 10.32 -1.76
N ALA A 65 -6.12 10.12 -1.95
CA ALA A 65 -7.14 11.05 -1.50
C ALA A 65 -7.19 11.17 0.03
N LEU A 66 -7.03 10.06 0.76
CA LEU A 66 -6.90 10.09 2.22
C LEU A 66 -5.64 10.84 2.64
N LEU A 67 -4.48 10.53 2.07
CA LEU A 67 -3.22 11.21 2.36
C LEU A 67 -3.31 12.73 2.10
N LYS A 68 -3.99 13.12 1.01
CA LYS A 68 -4.24 14.54 0.69
C LYS A 68 -5.22 15.19 1.68
N LYS A 69 -6.29 14.48 2.07
CA LYS A 69 -7.26 14.96 3.08
C LYS A 69 -6.62 15.19 4.45
N TYR A 70 -5.65 14.35 4.81
CA TYR A 70 -4.89 14.48 6.06
C TYR A 70 -3.67 15.40 5.93
N GLU A 71 -3.51 16.10 4.80
CA GLU A 71 -2.40 17.00 4.48
C GLU A 71 -1.05 16.38 4.87
N PHE A 72 -0.63 15.34 4.17
CA PHE A 72 0.73 14.79 4.27
C PHE A 72 1.75 15.55 3.42
N ASP A 73 1.60 16.87 3.26
CA ASP A 73 2.66 17.70 2.70
C ASP A 73 3.70 18.03 3.77
N GLY A 74 4.96 18.18 3.36
CA GLY A 74 6.09 18.23 4.31
C GLY A 74 6.01 19.35 5.38
N SER A 75 5.24 20.41 5.15
CA SER A 75 4.98 21.53 6.06
C SER A 75 3.76 21.29 6.96
N SER A 76 2.73 20.59 6.45
CA SER A 76 1.49 20.31 7.19
C SER A 76 1.69 19.22 8.24
N ILE A 77 2.63 18.28 8.06
CA ILE A 77 2.97 17.30 9.10
C ILE A 77 3.48 17.97 10.38
N GLN A 78 4.37 18.97 10.25
CA GLN A 78 4.90 19.71 11.39
C GLN A 78 3.78 20.46 12.13
N ASN A 79 2.92 21.16 11.37
CA ASN A 79 1.80 21.91 11.92
C ASN A 79 0.77 20.99 12.59
N ASN A 80 0.48 19.84 11.99
CA ASN A 80 -0.44 18.85 12.53
C ASN A 80 0.12 18.18 13.80
N LEU A 81 1.42 17.85 13.81
CA LEU A 81 2.09 17.31 14.99
C LEU A 81 2.04 18.32 16.14
N LEU A 82 2.42 19.57 15.88
CA LEU A 82 2.35 20.64 16.87
C LEU A 82 0.93 20.84 17.38
N LYS A 83 -0.08 20.88 16.49
CA LYS A 83 -1.49 21.02 16.86
C LYS A 83 -1.94 19.89 17.78
N ILE A 84 -1.64 18.64 17.45
CA ILE A 84 -2.04 17.48 18.26
C ILE A 84 -1.35 17.50 19.62
N ILE A 85 -0.04 17.77 19.66
CA ILE A 85 0.69 17.89 20.91
C ILE A 85 0.09 19.00 21.77
N THR A 86 -0.16 20.19 21.21
CA THR A 86 -0.73 21.32 21.94
C THR A 86 -2.13 21.01 22.46
N THR A 87 -3.05 20.49 21.63
CA THR A 87 -4.41 20.13 22.05
C THR A 87 -4.41 19.06 23.14
N PHE A 88 -3.59 18.01 23.01
CA PHE A 88 -3.48 16.99 24.03
C PHE A 88 -2.86 17.53 25.33
N SER A 89 -1.90 18.44 25.19
CA SER A 89 -1.20 19.05 26.32
C SER A 89 -2.13 19.95 27.14
N GLU A 90 -2.96 20.76 26.48
CA GLU A 90 -4.00 21.57 27.11
C GLU A 90 -5.02 20.69 27.86
N ALA A 91 -5.46 19.59 27.25
CA ALA A 91 -6.42 18.67 27.88
C ALA A 91 -5.84 17.90 29.09
N ASN A 92 -4.53 17.63 29.10
CA ASN A 92 -3.89 16.76 30.09
C ASN A 92 -2.90 17.49 31.02
N ASN A 93 -2.94 18.82 31.07
CA ASN A 93 -2.03 19.64 31.90
C ASN A 93 -0.54 19.31 31.67
N ILE A 94 -0.15 19.12 30.41
CA ILE A 94 1.24 19.00 29.98
C ILE A 94 1.65 20.37 29.44
N LYS A 95 2.89 20.77 29.68
CA LYS A 95 3.45 22.00 29.14
C LYS A 95 4.44 21.67 28.04
N VAL A 96 4.24 22.23 26.84
CA VAL A 96 5.22 22.17 25.75
C VAL A 96 6.26 23.24 26.01
N ILE A 97 7.51 22.84 26.22
CA ILE A 97 8.61 23.76 26.56
C ILE A 97 9.31 24.23 25.29
N HIS A 98 9.65 23.28 24.42
CA HIS A 98 10.32 23.56 23.15
C HIS A 98 9.76 22.64 22.08
N PHE A 99 9.59 23.18 20.88
CA PHE A 99 9.34 22.43 19.66
C PHE A 99 10.32 22.95 18.62
N LEU A 100 11.35 22.16 18.31
CA LEU A 100 12.42 22.57 17.42
C LEU A 100 12.03 22.30 15.96
N GLU A 101 12.62 23.07 15.06
CA GLU A 101 12.50 22.81 13.63
C GLU A 101 13.06 21.43 13.27
N PRO A 102 12.43 20.72 12.32
CA PRO A 102 12.84 19.37 11.98
C PRO A 102 14.21 19.32 11.32
N HIS A 103 15.06 18.43 11.80
CA HIS A 103 16.32 18.12 11.15
C HIS A 103 16.06 17.22 9.92
N VAL A 104 16.48 17.68 8.73
CA VAL A 104 16.25 16.95 7.48
C VAL A 104 17.56 16.37 6.96
N VAL A 105 17.60 15.05 6.79
CA VAL A 105 18.74 14.35 6.18
C VAL A 105 18.26 13.67 4.91
N SER A 106 18.94 13.93 3.80
CA SER A 106 18.71 13.24 2.53
C SER A 106 19.80 12.18 2.34
N ARG A 107 19.41 10.90 2.19
CA ARG A 107 20.34 9.82 1.86
C ARG A 107 19.67 8.89 0.84
N ASN A 108 20.33 8.67 -0.30
CA ASN A 108 19.87 7.78 -1.36
C ASN A 108 18.41 8.04 -1.79
N ASP A 109 18.08 9.28 -2.15
CA ASP A 109 16.71 9.75 -2.49
C ASP A 109 15.65 9.65 -1.39
N ILE A 110 15.99 9.16 -0.19
CA ILE A 110 15.08 9.14 0.96
C ILE A 110 15.33 10.38 1.81
N ARG A 111 14.26 11.17 2.03
CA ARG A 111 14.27 12.34 2.92
C ARG A 111 13.75 11.95 4.30
N VAL A 112 14.66 11.85 5.27
CA VAL A 112 14.30 11.59 6.66
C VAL A 112 14.19 12.91 7.40
N LYS A 113 13.06 13.13 8.08
CA LYS A 113 12.82 14.28 8.95
C LYS A 113 12.79 13.84 10.41
N THR A 114 13.55 14.51 11.27
CA THR A 114 13.56 14.25 12.72
C THR A 114 13.02 15.46 13.45
N TYR A 115 11.93 15.28 14.18
CA TYR A 115 11.28 16.29 15.01
C TYR A 115 11.73 16.13 16.45
N GLU A 116 12.10 17.23 17.08
CA GLU A 116 12.48 17.26 18.48
C GLU A 116 11.57 18.18 19.27
N PHE A 117 11.04 17.68 20.39
CA PHE A 117 10.25 18.49 21.30
C PHE A 117 10.46 18.10 22.75
N THR A 118 10.26 19.06 23.65
CA THR A 118 10.40 18.90 25.10
C THR A 118 9.07 19.17 25.78
N LEU A 119 8.66 18.22 26.61
CA LEU A 119 7.42 18.24 27.38
C LEU A 119 7.73 18.32 28.87
N GLU A 120 6.88 18.99 29.63
CA GLU A 120 6.95 19.05 31.09
C GLU A 120 5.59 18.66 31.67
N GLY A 121 5.57 17.75 32.65
CA GLY A 121 4.31 17.30 33.24
C GLY A 121 4.45 16.02 34.04
N LYS A 122 3.31 15.40 34.35
CA LYS A 122 3.28 14.10 35.02
C LYS A 122 3.73 12.99 34.08
N TYR A 123 4.49 12.02 34.60
CA TYR A 123 4.95 10.86 33.84
C TYR A 123 3.81 10.13 33.10
N SER A 124 2.71 9.87 33.79
CA SER A 124 1.53 9.20 33.22
C SER A 124 0.98 9.91 31.98
N ASN A 125 0.90 11.24 32.05
CA ASN A 125 0.28 12.06 31.01
C ASN A 125 1.20 12.16 29.78
N ILE A 126 2.50 12.31 30.02
CA ILE A 126 3.51 12.28 28.96
C ILE A 126 3.46 10.90 28.28
N ASN A 127 3.47 9.81 29.04
CA ASN A 127 3.44 8.47 28.46
C ASN A 127 2.16 8.21 27.65
N GLN A 128 1.02 8.76 28.07
CA GLN A 128 -0.23 8.67 27.33
C GLN A 128 -0.19 9.45 26.00
N LEU A 129 0.49 10.61 25.98
CA LEU A 129 0.74 11.35 24.74
C LEU A 129 1.64 10.55 23.79
N ILE A 130 2.75 9.99 24.29
CA ILE A 130 3.65 9.13 23.52
C ILE A 130 2.87 7.96 22.91
N TYR A 131 2.06 7.26 23.71
CA TYR A 131 1.19 6.19 23.25
C TYR A 131 0.20 6.63 22.16
N GLN A 132 -0.42 7.82 22.31
CA GLN A 132 -1.31 8.37 21.29
C GLN A 132 -0.56 8.65 19.99
N LEU A 133 0.64 9.21 20.07
CA LEU A 133 1.47 9.50 18.91
C LEU A 133 1.89 8.20 18.20
N GLU A 134 2.28 7.16 18.93
CA GLU A 134 2.69 5.88 18.31
C GLU A 134 1.51 5.08 17.73
N GLN A 135 0.39 5.00 18.45
CA GLN A 135 -0.70 4.08 18.09
C GLN A 135 -1.80 4.72 17.24
N ARG A 136 -2.08 6.02 17.45
CA ARG A 136 -3.21 6.69 16.80
C ARG A 136 -2.79 7.59 15.66
N THR A 137 -1.52 7.92 15.55
CA THR A 137 -1.01 8.82 14.52
C THR A 137 0.03 8.14 13.65
N LYS A 138 0.04 8.47 12.36
CA LYS A 138 1.04 7.96 11.40
C LYS A 138 2.19 8.96 11.22
N PHE A 139 2.56 9.70 12.27
CA PHE A 139 3.60 10.73 12.16
C PHE A 139 5.00 10.18 12.04
N GLY A 140 5.22 8.93 12.44
CA GLY A 140 6.52 8.27 12.35
C GLY A 140 6.80 7.41 13.57
N GLU A 141 8.08 7.20 13.82
CA GLU A 141 8.61 6.37 14.91
C GLU A 141 9.26 7.25 15.97
N ILE A 142 9.03 6.95 17.25
CA ILE A 142 9.75 7.60 18.35
C ILE A 142 11.10 6.91 18.49
N ILE A 143 12.17 7.61 18.11
CA ILE A 143 13.53 7.06 18.12
C ILE A 143 14.21 7.24 19.48
N ASN A 144 13.76 8.20 20.28
CA ASN A 144 14.29 8.45 21.61
C ASN A 144 13.24 9.13 22.50
N LEU A 145 13.18 8.67 23.74
CA LEU A 145 12.40 9.26 24.81
C LEU A 145 13.26 9.32 26.07
N HIS A 146 13.67 10.52 26.45
CA HIS A 146 14.53 10.75 27.60
C HIS A 146 13.79 11.54 28.68
N PHE A 147 13.65 10.96 29.87
CA PHE A 147 13.05 11.61 31.03
C PHE A 147 14.12 12.16 31.96
N GLU A 148 13.97 13.42 32.36
CA GLU A 148 14.89 14.11 33.26
C GLU A 148 14.11 14.85 34.35
N LYS A 149 14.46 14.60 35.62
CA LYS A 149 13.90 15.35 36.75
C LYS A 149 14.74 16.60 36.97
N LYS A 150 14.16 17.77 36.73
CA LYS A 150 14.82 19.06 36.92
C LYS A 150 14.29 19.79 38.15
N LYS A 151 15.13 20.67 38.68
CA LYS A 151 14.79 21.53 39.81
C LYS A 151 14.64 22.96 39.31
N ASN A 152 13.48 23.56 39.56
CA ASN A 152 13.31 24.99 39.32
C ASN A 152 13.94 25.73 40.50
N PHE A 153 15.11 26.34 40.30
CA PHE A 153 15.82 27.05 41.36
C PHE A 153 15.06 28.28 41.87
N ARG A 154 14.20 28.89 41.05
CA ARG A 154 13.38 30.05 41.44
C ARG A 154 12.25 29.66 42.39
N THR A 155 11.61 28.51 42.17
CA THR A 155 10.46 28.05 42.98
C THR A 155 10.80 26.93 43.95
N ASN A 156 12.04 26.44 43.93
CA ASN A 156 12.56 25.29 44.68
C ASN A 156 11.75 23.99 44.45
N LYS A 157 10.97 23.90 43.37
CA LYS A 157 10.14 22.74 43.03
C LYS A 157 10.81 21.87 41.99
N TYR A 158 10.67 20.55 42.14
CA TYR A 158 11.06 19.59 41.12
C TYR A 158 9.95 19.41 40.09
N TYR A 159 10.34 19.23 38.84
CA TYR A 159 9.45 18.93 37.73
C TYR A 159 10.10 17.88 36.82
N LEU A 160 9.28 17.15 36.07
CA LEU A 160 9.73 16.14 35.13
C LEU A 160 9.66 16.72 33.73
N GLN A 161 10.78 16.66 33.00
CA GLN A 161 10.85 16.95 31.58
C GLN A 161 11.06 15.66 30.80
N ALA A 162 10.47 15.59 29.60
CA ALA A 162 10.72 14.54 28.63
C ALA A 162 11.17 15.17 27.32
N ARG A 163 12.34 14.76 26.83
CA ARG A 163 12.84 15.08 25.49
C ARG A 163 12.49 13.94 24.57
N VAL A 164 11.79 14.25 23.49
CA VAL A 164 11.27 13.28 22.53
C VAL A 164 11.88 13.55 21.17
N LEU A 165 12.37 12.50 20.52
CA LEU A 165 12.80 12.52 19.13
C LEU A 165 11.86 11.62 18.31
N LEU A 166 11.25 12.19 17.29
CA LEU A 166 10.34 11.50 16.38
C LEU A 166 10.91 11.56 14.97
N LYS A 167 11.14 10.40 14.36
CA LYS A 167 11.65 10.24 13.00
C LYS A 167 10.49 9.91 12.07
N ASN A 168 10.34 10.72 11.02
CA ASN A 168 9.44 10.45 9.91
C ASN A 168 10.26 10.19 8.65
N SER A 169 9.98 9.07 7.99
CA SER A 169 10.55 8.70 6.70
C SER A 169 9.42 8.72 5.69
N GLY A 170 9.42 9.73 4.81
CA GLY A 170 8.44 9.90 3.73
C GLY A 170 8.93 9.30 2.43
#